data_AF-A0A8J5WAR6-F1
#
_entry.id   AF-A0A8J5WAR6-F1
#
_cell.length_a   1.000
_cell.length_b   1.000
_cell.length_c   1.000
_cell.angle_alpha   90.00
_cell.angle_beta   90.00
_cell.angle_gamma   90.00
#
_symmetry.space_group_name_H-M   'P 1'
#
loop_
_entity.id
_entity.type
_entity.pdbx_description
1 polymer ?
#
loop_
_entity_poly.entity_id
_entity_poly.type
_entity_poly.pdbx_seq_one_letter_code
_entity_poly.pdbx_strand_id
1 'polypeptide(L)'
;MRGLLGDAPGGSPAPVPPHRPIRSPGSGWSCLPPPPEASTPGRGVCMMSTSWRDKQQPSLINFIAAFLAANSYRLNFLSISPDFIFNNGGLSVAFVFETNWDCQNEDAVFSRVNRLKRQFKNLYVVVAVPTREQNESFNQSYHKYDIELGCPTFVPVNDPEMGFEKIAKIAHARGVCKQQDIISTMKIEREQAVQCMDAFLRVLTSIPGIDNHDANALAQAVGSIEAIAKASKGFILENTDLSMDKAETVVRFFRDPQYYLSPKIN
;
A
#
# COMPACT_ATOMS: atom_id res chain seq x y z
N MET A 1 -29.71 33.71 55.45
CA MET A 1 -31.02 34.33 55.78
C MET A 1 -30.77 35.79 56.12
N ARG A 2 -31.33 36.74 55.34
CA ARG A 2 -31.46 38.21 55.55
C ARG A 2 -30.15 39.01 55.78
N GLY A 3 -29.80 40.11 55.12
CA GLY A 3 -30.52 41.04 54.24
C GLY A 3 -30.46 42.47 54.78
N LEU A 4 -30.07 43.43 53.92
CA LEU A 4 -30.41 44.89 53.95
C LEU A 4 -29.67 45.75 55.02
N LEU A 5 -29.36 47.05 54.90
CA LEU A 5 -29.54 48.15 53.92
C LEU A 5 -28.68 49.37 54.39
N GLY A 6 -28.33 50.29 53.47
CA GLY A 6 -28.20 51.75 53.68
C GLY A 6 -26.87 52.28 54.28
N ASP A 7 -26.39 53.50 54.01
CA ASP A 7 -26.84 54.62 53.16
C ASP A 7 -25.72 55.70 53.11
N ALA A 8 -25.53 56.33 51.94
CA ALA A 8 -25.09 57.71 51.56
C ALA A 8 -23.97 58.50 52.33
N PRO A 9 -23.61 59.78 51.97
CA PRO A 9 -23.68 60.56 50.71
C PRO A 9 -22.26 61.07 50.28
N GLY A 10 -21.96 61.67 49.12
CA GLY A 10 -22.49 62.90 48.54
C GLY A 10 -21.33 63.70 47.87
N GLY A 11 -21.50 64.10 46.62
CA GLY A 11 -20.55 64.93 45.87
C GLY A 11 -21.13 65.36 44.53
N SER A 12 -21.63 66.59 44.48
CA SER A 12 -22.36 67.23 43.37
C SER A 12 -21.42 67.84 42.29
N PRO A 13 -21.96 68.33 41.15
CA PRO A 13 -21.48 67.99 39.80
C PRO A 13 -20.69 69.09 39.07
N ALA A 14 -20.09 68.74 37.92
CA ALA A 14 -19.55 69.68 36.92
C ALA A 14 -20.38 69.63 35.61
N PRO A 15 -20.46 70.73 34.84
CA PRO A 15 -21.58 71.01 33.94
C PRO A 15 -21.48 70.38 32.56
N VAL A 16 -22.66 70.09 31.98
CA VAL A 16 -22.87 69.61 30.60
C VAL A 16 -22.85 70.79 29.62
N PRO A 17 -22.05 70.76 28.54
CA PRO A 17 -22.19 71.66 27.39
C PRO A 17 -23.04 71.01 26.27
N PRO A 18 -23.61 71.81 25.35
CA PRO A 18 -24.89 71.52 24.70
C PRO A 18 -24.79 70.60 23.48
N HIS A 19 -25.88 69.88 23.24
CA HIS A 19 -26.14 69.13 22.02
C HIS A 19 -26.17 70.02 20.77
N ARG A 20 -25.47 69.58 19.71
CA ARG A 20 -25.76 69.90 18.31
C ARG A 20 -25.36 68.71 17.41
N PRO A 21 -25.90 68.63 16.19
CA PRO A 21 -26.81 67.55 15.79
C PRO A 21 -26.11 66.37 15.10
N ILE A 22 -26.81 65.24 15.12
CA ILE A 22 -26.48 64.01 14.39
C ILE A 22 -26.30 64.32 12.90
N ARG A 23 -25.08 64.14 12.41
CA ARG A 23 -24.74 64.05 10.99
C ARG A 23 -24.39 62.60 10.70
N SER A 24 -25.22 61.94 9.90
CA SER A 24 -25.00 60.58 9.41
C SER A 24 -23.68 60.49 8.62
N PRO A 25 -22.79 59.53 8.91
CA PRO A 25 -21.72 59.17 7.98
C PRO A 25 -22.15 57.96 7.17
N GLY A 26 -22.26 58.17 5.86
CA GLY A 26 -22.30 57.09 4.88
C GLY A 26 -20.99 56.32 4.82
N SER A 27 -21.15 55.05 4.41
CA SER A 27 -20.27 54.28 3.52
C SER A 27 -18.76 54.37 3.73
N GLY A 28 -18.19 53.30 4.28
CA GLY A 28 -16.75 53.05 4.20
C GLY A 28 -16.26 51.92 5.09
N TRP A 29 -16.89 50.74 5.05
CA TRP A 29 -16.33 49.54 5.67
C TRP A 29 -15.88 48.61 4.56
N SER A 30 -14.58 48.58 4.34
CA SER A 30 -13.91 47.62 3.46
C SER A 30 -14.20 46.21 3.98
N CYS A 31 -14.95 45.42 3.21
CA CYS A 31 -15.07 43.99 3.43
C CYS A 31 -13.68 43.38 3.23
N LEU A 32 -13.02 42.99 4.32
CA LEU A 32 -11.95 42.01 4.24
C LEU A 32 -12.53 40.74 3.59
N PRO A 33 -11.87 40.15 2.59
CA PRO A 33 -12.29 38.86 2.07
C PRO A 33 -12.27 37.84 3.22
N PRO A 34 -13.19 36.86 3.23
CA PRO A 34 -13.13 35.78 4.20
C PRO A 34 -11.73 35.13 4.13
N PRO A 35 -11.16 34.70 5.27
CA PRO A 35 -9.91 33.96 5.26
C PRO A 35 -10.03 32.78 4.28
N PRO A 36 -8.99 32.48 3.49
CA PRO A 36 -9.03 31.32 2.60
C PRO A 36 -9.42 30.11 3.45
N GLU A 37 -10.49 29.43 3.05
CA GLU A 37 -10.87 28.15 3.66
C GLU A 37 -9.59 27.33 3.78
N ALA A 38 -9.28 26.89 5.01
CA ALA A 38 -8.16 26.02 5.24
C ALA A 38 -8.34 24.82 4.30
N SER A 39 -7.45 24.70 3.31
CA SER A 39 -7.48 23.62 2.35
C SER A 39 -7.58 22.33 3.14
N THR A 40 -8.70 21.62 3.02
CA THR A 40 -8.83 20.26 3.51
C THR A 40 -7.56 19.54 3.07
N PRO A 41 -6.83 18.84 3.97
CA PRO A 41 -5.57 18.21 3.61
C PRO A 41 -5.82 17.31 2.40
N GLY A 42 -5.38 17.79 1.22
CA GLY A 42 -5.64 17.10 -0.03
C GLY A 42 -5.07 15.70 0.05
N ARG A 43 -5.79 14.71 -0.50
CA ARG A 43 -5.45 13.29 -0.40
C ARG A 43 -4.07 12.98 -1.00
N GLY A 44 -3.61 13.86 -1.89
CA GLY A 44 -2.28 13.85 -2.48
C GLY A 44 -2.23 14.71 -3.75
N VAL A 45 -1.15 14.54 -4.50
CA VAL A 45 -0.97 15.11 -5.84
C VAL A 45 -0.86 13.98 -6.85
N CYS A 46 -1.64 14.06 -7.91
CA CYS A 46 -1.52 13.23 -9.10
C CYS A 46 -0.80 14.05 -10.18
N MET A 47 0.33 13.55 -10.66
CA MET A 47 1.04 14.07 -11.81
C MET A 47 0.73 13.19 -13.01
N MET A 48 0.23 13.77 -14.08
CA MET A 48 -0.09 13.08 -15.34
C MET A 48 0.85 13.52 -16.45
N SER A 49 1.34 12.56 -17.23
CA SER A 49 2.20 12.83 -18.37
C SER A 49 1.45 13.59 -19.46
N THR A 50 2.00 14.72 -19.89
CA THR A 50 1.47 15.49 -21.03
C THR A 50 1.46 14.64 -22.30
N SER A 51 2.56 13.92 -22.56
CA SER A 51 2.70 13.05 -23.74
C SER A 51 1.74 11.87 -23.77
N TRP A 52 1.33 11.36 -22.60
CA TRP A 52 0.31 10.32 -22.50
C TRP A 52 -1.08 10.92 -22.71
N ARG A 53 -1.39 12.03 -22.02
CA ARG A 53 -2.68 12.73 -22.13
C ARG A 53 -3.03 13.07 -23.58
N ASP A 54 -2.05 13.58 -24.33
CA ASP A 54 -2.26 14.05 -25.70
C ASP A 54 -2.60 12.92 -26.69
N LYS A 55 -2.39 11.66 -26.29
CA LYS A 55 -2.78 10.47 -27.06
C LYS A 55 -4.16 9.92 -26.68
N GLN A 56 -4.76 10.38 -25.58
CA GLN A 56 -6.01 9.85 -25.07
C GLN A 56 -7.23 10.58 -25.62
N GLN A 57 -8.38 9.92 -25.56
CA GLN A 57 -9.66 10.54 -25.86
C GLN A 57 -10.01 11.62 -24.82
N PRO A 58 -10.57 12.78 -25.22
CA PRO A 58 -10.96 13.85 -24.30
C PRO A 58 -11.92 13.39 -23.20
N SER A 59 -12.82 12.45 -23.50
CA SER A 59 -13.76 11.88 -22.52
C SER A 59 -13.04 11.23 -21.34
N LEU A 60 -12.01 10.43 -21.60
CA LEU A 60 -11.22 9.77 -20.56
C LEU A 60 -10.45 10.79 -19.71
N ILE A 61 -9.88 11.82 -20.34
CA ILE A 61 -9.18 12.88 -19.60
C ILE A 61 -10.13 13.66 -18.70
N ASN A 62 -11.34 13.97 -19.19
CA ASN A 62 -12.37 14.63 -18.40
C ASN A 62 -12.84 13.75 -17.24
N PHE A 63 -13.05 12.44 -17.47
CA PHE A 63 -13.35 11.48 -16.42
C PHE A 63 -12.27 11.49 -15.33
N ILE A 64 -10.99 11.38 -15.71
CA ILE A 64 -9.85 11.37 -14.79
C ILE A 64 -9.81 12.65 -13.94
N ALA A 65 -9.94 13.81 -14.59
CA ALA A 65 -9.92 15.10 -13.90
C ALA A 65 -11.09 15.23 -12.90
N ALA A 66 -12.31 14.87 -13.32
CA ALA A 66 -13.49 14.88 -12.46
C ALA A 66 -13.35 13.88 -11.30
N PHE A 67 -12.85 12.67 -11.57
CA PHE A 67 -12.64 11.64 -10.57
C PHE A 67 -11.62 12.08 -9.52
N LEU A 68 -10.49 12.66 -9.93
CA LEU A 68 -9.47 13.19 -9.02
C LEU A 68 -10.02 14.33 -8.16
N ALA A 69 -10.75 15.27 -8.76
CA ALA A 69 -11.37 16.38 -8.04
C ALA A 69 -12.39 15.87 -7.00
N ALA A 70 -13.26 14.93 -7.37
CA ALA A 70 -14.22 14.31 -6.47
C ALA A 70 -13.57 13.54 -5.31
N ASN A 71 -12.31 13.11 -5.48
CA ASN A 71 -11.53 12.40 -4.46
C ASN A 71 -10.45 13.28 -3.80
N SER A 72 -10.56 14.60 -3.92
CA SER A 72 -9.67 15.59 -3.28
C SER A 72 -8.18 15.42 -3.64
N TYR A 73 -7.90 14.99 -4.87
CA TYR A 73 -6.56 14.99 -5.45
C TYR A 73 -6.31 16.25 -6.27
N ARG A 74 -5.12 16.81 -6.15
CA ARG A 74 -4.65 17.87 -7.06
C ARG A 74 -4.04 17.23 -8.30
N LEU A 75 -4.53 17.61 -9.48
CA LEU A 75 -4.01 17.15 -10.78
C LEU A 75 -2.99 18.15 -11.33
N ASN A 76 -1.79 17.69 -11.64
CA ASN A 76 -0.74 18.44 -12.32
C ASN A 76 -0.38 17.75 -13.64
N PHE A 77 -0.11 18.53 -14.68
CA PHE A 77 0.38 18.01 -15.96
C PHE A 77 1.87 18.28 -16.08
N LEU A 78 2.68 17.24 -16.28
CA LEU A 78 4.13 17.35 -16.32
C LEU A 78 4.72 16.49 -17.45
N SER A 79 5.93 16.83 -17.87
CA SER A 79 6.72 15.97 -18.75
C SER A 79 7.43 14.90 -17.90
N ILE A 80 6.73 13.78 -17.68
CA ILE A 80 7.22 12.63 -16.91
C ILE A 80 7.25 11.37 -17.77
N SER A 81 8.18 10.45 -17.46
CA SER A 81 8.35 9.19 -18.18
C SER A 81 7.26 8.14 -17.89
N PRO A 82 6.81 7.90 -16.64
CA PRO A 82 5.57 7.15 -16.38
C PRO A 82 4.34 7.98 -16.77
N ASP A 83 3.20 7.33 -16.92
CA ASP A 83 1.95 7.99 -17.31
C ASP A 83 1.35 8.76 -16.14
N PHE A 84 1.43 8.19 -14.94
CA PHE A 84 1.03 8.84 -13.70
C PHE A 84 2.07 8.67 -12.60
N ILE A 85 2.19 9.69 -11.75
CA ILE A 85 2.85 9.59 -10.44
C ILE A 85 1.91 10.15 -9.39
N PHE A 86 1.58 9.34 -8.38
CA PHE A 86 0.85 9.79 -7.21
C PHE A 86 1.81 10.01 -6.04
N ASN A 87 1.69 11.17 -5.41
CA ASN A 87 2.36 11.50 -4.16
C ASN A 87 1.33 11.56 -3.03
N ASN A 88 1.27 10.49 -2.24
CA ASN A 88 0.30 10.32 -1.16
C ASN A 88 1.04 9.97 0.13
N GLY A 89 0.86 10.77 1.19
CA GLY A 89 1.44 10.47 2.50
C GLY A 89 2.97 10.32 2.51
N GLY A 90 3.68 11.11 1.68
CA GLY A 90 5.12 11.04 1.54
C GLY A 90 5.64 9.83 0.75
N LEU A 91 4.76 9.08 0.08
CA LEU A 91 5.12 7.99 -0.85
C LEU A 91 4.83 8.40 -2.28
N SER A 92 5.79 8.16 -3.17
CA SER A 92 5.60 8.26 -4.62
C SER A 92 5.32 6.87 -5.21
N VAL A 93 4.25 6.77 -5.99
CA VAL A 93 3.87 5.56 -6.73
C VAL A 93 3.72 5.92 -8.20
N ALA A 94 4.44 5.22 -9.07
CA ALA A 94 4.44 5.44 -10.51
C ALA A 94 3.58 4.39 -11.23
N PHE A 95 2.95 4.80 -12.32
CA PHE A 95 2.09 3.94 -13.13
C PHE A 95 2.42 4.07 -14.61
N VAL A 96 2.50 2.93 -15.28
CA VAL A 96 2.30 2.82 -16.73
C VAL A 96 0.83 2.45 -16.94
N PHE A 97 0.16 3.14 -17.86
CA PHE A 97 -1.25 2.91 -18.14
C PHE A 97 -1.48 2.72 -19.65
N GLU A 98 -1.57 1.47 -20.07
CA GLU A 98 -1.93 1.08 -21.43
C GLU A 98 -3.45 0.97 -21.54
N THR A 99 -4.09 1.95 -22.18
CA THR A 99 -5.56 2.08 -22.25
C THR A 99 -6.21 1.19 -23.31
N ASN A 100 -5.41 0.51 -24.13
CA ASN A 100 -5.85 -0.52 -25.05
C ASN A 100 -4.66 -1.43 -25.38
N TRP A 101 -4.76 -2.72 -25.07
CA TRP A 101 -3.70 -3.67 -25.39
C TRP A 101 -3.62 -3.95 -26.89
N ASP A 102 -2.41 -3.77 -27.45
CA ASP A 102 -2.08 -4.13 -28.83
C ASP A 102 -0.83 -5.01 -28.84
N CYS A 103 -0.98 -6.25 -29.33
CA CYS A 103 0.09 -7.23 -29.39
C CYS A 103 1.22 -6.82 -30.33
N GLN A 104 0.98 -5.92 -31.28
CA GLN A 104 2.04 -5.40 -32.16
C GLN A 104 2.97 -4.42 -31.43
N ASN A 105 2.54 -3.90 -30.28
CA ASN A 105 3.30 -2.92 -29.49
C ASN A 105 3.95 -3.53 -28.23
N GLU A 106 3.91 -4.86 -28.07
CA GLU A 106 4.40 -5.52 -26.85
C GLU A 106 5.85 -5.17 -26.52
N ASP A 107 6.76 -5.15 -27.52
CA ASP A 107 8.18 -4.84 -27.34
C ASP A 107 8.38 -3.46 -26.73
N ALA A 108 7.60 -2.48 -27.20
CA ALA A 108 7.68 -1.10 -26.74
C ALA A 108 7.19 -0.98 -25.28
N VAL A 109 6.06 -1.63 -24.96
CA VAL A 109 5.48 -1.64 -23.61
C VAL A 109 6.45 -2.30 -22.62
N PHE A 110 6.90 -3.52 -22.89
CA PHE A 110 7.77 -4.25 -21.96
C PHE A 110 9.17 -3.62 -21.85
N SER A 111 9.73 -3.07 -22.92
CA SER A 111 10.99 -2.30 -22.86
C SER A 111 10.85 -1.06 -21.99
N ARG A 112 9.74 -0.34 -22.10
CA ARG A 112 9.43 0.82 -21.26
C ARG A 112 9.28 0.42 -19.79
N VAL A 113 8.55 -0.65 -19.51
CA VAL A 113 8.36 -1.19 -18.15
C VAL A 113 9.69 -1.60 -17.54
N ASN A 114 10.54 -2.32 -18.28
CA ASN A 114 11.86 -2.74 -17.82
C ASN A 114 12.82 -1.58 -17.52
N ARG A 115 12.69 -0.47 -18.24
CA ARG A 115 13.43 0.76 -17.92
C ARG A 115 12.89 1.41 -16.65
N LEU A 116 11.57 1.57 -16.54
CA LEU A 116 10.94 2.24 -15.41
C LEU A 116 11.08 1.47 -14.10
N LYS A 117 11.06 0.12 -14.12
CA LYS A 117 11.19 -0.68 -12.89
C LYS A 117 12.55 -0.50 -12.19
N ARG A 118 13.58 -0.06 -12.93
CA ARG A 118 14.90 0.28 -12.37
C ARG A 118 14.92 1.67 -11.72
N GLN A 119 13.99 2.55 -12.08
CA GLN A 119 13.92 3.94 -11.62
C GLN A 119 12.93 4.11 -10.46
N PHE A 120 11.84 3.33 -10.45
CA PHE A 120 10.75 3.47 -9.50
C PHE A 120 10.57 2.20 -8.67
N LYS A 121 10.81 2.29 -7.36
CA LYS A 121 10.58 1.19 -6.41
C LYS A 121 9.11 0.76 -6.36
N ASN A 122 8.19 1.71 -6.49
CA ASN A 122 6.74 1.45 -6.51
C ASN A 122 6.20 1.72 -7.90
N LEU A 123 6.39 0.76 -8.81
CA LEU A 123 5.86 0.80 -10.17
C LEU A 123 4.72 -0.20 -10.33
N TYR A 124 3.65 0.25 -10.97
CA TYR A 124 2.52 -0.58 -11.37
C TYR A 124 2.26 -0.40 -12.87
N VAL A 125 1.78 -1.46 -13.51
CA VAL A 125 1.37 -1.43 -14.91
C VAL A 125 -0.09 -1.79 -14.97
N VAL A 126 -0.93 -0.86 -15.44
CA VAL A 126 -2.36 -1.09 -15.65
C VAL A 126 -2.59 -1.23 -17.14
N VAL A 127 -3.27 -2.29 -17.55
CA VAL A 127 -3.47 -2.61 -18.98
C VAL A 127 -4.94 -2.93 -19.21
N ALA A 128 -5.58 -2.20 -20.11
CA ALA A 128 -6.94 -2.49 -20.53
C ALA A 128 -6.94 -3.60 -21.59
N VAL A 129 -7.60 -4.71 -21.26
CA VAL A 129 -7.76 -5.92 -22.08
C VAL A 129 -9.26 -6.29 -22.15
N PRO A 130 -10.10 -5.50 -22.84
CA PRO A 130 -11.55 -5.67 -22.84
C PRO A 130 -12.03 -7.03 -23.36
N THR A 131 -11.28 -7.66 -24.28
CA THR A 131 -11.67 -8.94 -24.87
C THR A 131 -10.85 -10.11 -24.35
N ARG A 132 -11.42 -11.31 -24.49
CA ARG A 132 -10.74 -12.55 -24.12
C ARG A 132 -9.46 -12.76 -24.95
N GLU A 133 -9.50 -12.43 -26.24
CA GLU A 133 -8.36 -12.56 -27.16
C GLU A 133 -7.22 -11.62 -26.76
N GLN A 134 -7.55 -10.37 -26.37
CA GLN A 134 -6.55 -9.44 -25.86
C GLN A 134 -5.94 -9.92 -24.55
N ASN A 135 -6.76 -10.45 -23.63
CA ASN A 135 -6.26 -11.03 -22.38
C ASN A 135 -5.35 -12.25 -22.64
N GLU A 136 -5.74 -13.16 -23.53
CA GLU A 136 -4.92 -14.31 -23.91
C GLU A 136 -3.60 -13.86 -24.55
N SER A 137 -3.63 -12.88 -25.45
CA SER A 137 -2.44 -12.29 -26.04
C SER A 137 -1.55 -11.61 -24.99
N PHE A 138 -2.11 -10.80 -24.09
CA PHE A 138 -1.36 -10.15 -23.03
C PHE A 138 -0.66 -11.16 -22.12
N ASN A 139 -1.35 -12.25 -21.75
CA ASN A 139 -0.76 -13.31 -20.93
C ASN A 139 0.41 -14.01 -21.64
N GLN A 140 0.30 -14.27 -22.95
CA GLN A 140 1.41 -14.82 -23.73
C GLN A 140 2.61 -13.88 -23.72
N SER A 141 2.41 -12.58 -23.92
CA SER A 141 3.49 -11.59 -23.86
C SER A 141 4.08 -11.50 -22.46
N TYR A 142 3.26 -11.47 -21.40
CA TYR A 142 3.72 -11.44 -20.01
C TYR A 142 4.69 -12.60 -19.70
N HIS A 143 4.37 -13.81 -20.18
CA HIS A 143 5.27 -14.96 -20.06
C HIS A 143 6.51 -14.88 -20.96
N LYS A 144 6.37 -14.38 -22.19
CA LYS A 144 7.47 -14.23 -23.16
C LYS A 144 8.59 -13.33 -22.63
N TYR A 145 8.24 -12.21 -21.97
CA TYR A 145 9.23 -11.23 -21.49
C TYR A 145 9.79 -11.54 -20.09
N ASP A 146 9.49 -12.73 -19.54
CA ASP A 146 9.98 -13.21 -18.25
C ASP A 146 9.87 -12.15 -17.14
N ILE A 147 8.68 -11.55 -17.03
CA ILE A 147 8.43 -10.58 -15.99
C ILE A 147 8.39 -11.30 -14.65
N GLU A 148 9.37 -11.00 -13.80
CA GLU A 148 9.39 -11.44 -12.42
C GLU A 148 8.06 -11.13 -11.75
N LEU A 149 7.42 -12.17 -11.20
CA LEU A 149 6.10 -12.07 -10.61
C LEU A 149 6.09 -10.98 -9.52
N GLY A 150 5.26 -9.95 -9.74
CA GLY A 150 5.12 -8.81 -8.82
C GLY A 150 6.09 -7.65 -9.04
N CYS A 151 7.04 -7.75 -9.97
CA CYS A 151 8.14 -6.79 -10.17
C CYS A 151 8.28 -6.30 -11.64
N PRO A 152 7.46 -5.33 -12.10
CA PRO A 152 6.38 -4.66 -11.37
C PRO A 152 5.07 -5.46 -11.38
N THR A 153 4.12 -5.05 -10.56
CA THR A 153 2.78 -5.64 -10.54
C THR A 153 1.97 -5.17 -11.75
N PHE A 154 1.47 -6.12 -12.54
CA PHE A 154 0.54 -5.87 -13.64
C PHE A 154 -0.91 -6.00 -13.14
N VAL A 155 -1.79 -5.12 -13.63
CA VAL A 155 -3.20 -5.05 -13.26
C VAL A 155 -4.02 -5.01 -14.56
N PRO A 156 -4.42 -6.18 -15.09
CA PRO A 156 -5.34 -6.21 -16.23
C PRO A 156 -6.73 -5.72 -15.81
N VAL A 157 -7.37 -4.93 -16.67
CA VAL A 157 -8.71 -4.38 -16.45
C VAL A 157 -9.53 -4.45 -17.74
N ASN A 158 -10.85 -4.38 -17.61
CA ASN A 158 -11.73 -4.50 -18.78
C ASN A 158 -11.87 -3.18 -19.56
N ASP A 159 -11.71 -2.04 -18.89
CA ASP A 159 -11.85 -0.73 -19.52
C ASP A 159 -10.95 0.33 -18.87
N PRO A 160 -10.68 1.47 -19.55
CA PRO A 160 -9.80 2.50 -19.03
C PRO A 160 -10.33 3.26 -17.79
N GLU A 161 -11.63 3.42 -17.61
CA GLU A 161 -12.17 4.13 -16.44
C GLU A 161 -11.94 3.31 -15.17
N MET A 162 -12.25 2.00 -15.25
CA MET A 162 -11.90 1.02 -14.22
C MET A 162 -10.38 0.99 -13.96
N GLY A 163 -9.58 1.02 -15.03
CA GLY A 163 -8.13 1.12 -14.93
C GLY A 163 -7.67 2.27 -14.07
N PHE A 164 -8.19 3.47 -14.33
CA PHE A 164 -7.84 4.65 -13.56
C PHE A 164 -8.34 4.58 -12.10
N GLU A 165 -9.54 4.05 -11.87
CA GLU A 165 -10.04 3.83 -10.51
C GLU A 165 -9.09 2.92 -9.70
N LYS A 166 -8.58 1.85 -10.33
CA LYS A 166 -7.58 0.96 -9.71
C LYS A 166 -6.28 1.69 -9.43
N ILE A 167 -5.79 2.53 -10.35
CA ILE A 167 -4.61 3.38 -10.13
C ILE A 167 -4.78 4.23 -8.87
N ALA A 168 -5.89 4.96 -8.77
CA ALA A 168 -6.16 5.82 -7.61
C ALA A 168 -6.29 5.02 -6.30
N LYS A 169 -6.95 3.86 -6.33
CA LYS A 169 -7.09 2.97 -5.15
C LYS A 169 -5.74 2.41 -4.68
N ILE A 170 -4.89 1.95 -5.60
CA ILE A 170 -3.55 1.45 -5.28
C ILE A 170 -2.71 2.57 -4.68
N ALA A 171 -2.69 3.74 -5.31
CA ALA A 171 -1.95 4.90 -4.82
C ALA A 171 -2.41 5.32 -3.42
N HIS A 172 -3.72 5.33 -3.16
CA HIS A 172 -4.28 5.66 -1.86
C HIS A 172 -3.89 4.63 -0.80
N ALA A 173 -4.13 3.34 -1.05
CA ALA A 173 -3.80 2.26 -0.12
C ALA A 173 -2.31 2.26 0.24
N ARG A 174 -1.42 2.42 -0.75
CA ARG A 174 0.03 2.53 -0.52
C ARG A 174 0.40 3.73 0.36
N GLY A 175 -0.23 4.87 0.14
CA GLY A 175 -0.03 6.06 0.97
C GLY A 175 -0.46 5.84 2.43
N VAL A 176 -1.65 5.27 2.65
CA VAL A 176 -2.17 4.96 3.98
C VAL A 176 -1.28 3.94 4.69
N CYS A 177 -0.90 2.84 4.01
CA CYS A 177 -0.01 1.82 4.59
C CYS A 177 1.34 2.40 5.03
N LYS A 178 1.88 3.38 4.29
CA LYS A 178 3.12 4.06 4.69
C LYS A 178 2.90 4.95 5.92
N GLN A 179 1.83 5.75 5.93
CA GLN A 179 1.54 6.67 7.05
C GLN A 179 1.31 5.93 8.37
N GLN A 180 0.65 4.78 8.30
CA GLN A 180 0.34 3.94 9.45
C GLN A 180 1.43 2.92 9.77
N ASP A 181 2.54 2.95 9.04
CA ASP A 181 3.65 1.99 9.16
C ASP A 181 3.19 0.51 9.23
N ILE A 182 2.19 0.18 8.41
CA ILE A 182 1.54 -1.15 8.42
C ILE A 182 2.53 -2.25 8.07
N ILE A 183 3.47 -1.99 7.17
CA ILE A 183 4.45 -2.99 6.73
C ILE A 183 5.36 -3.40 7.90
N SER A 184 5.81 -2.45 8.72
CA SER A 184 6.67 -2.77 9.87
C SER A 184 5.86 -3.50 10.94
N THR A 185 4.64 -3.02 11.23
CA THR A 185 3.71 -3.65 12.18
C THR A 185 3.42 -5.09 11.79
N MET A 186 3.03 -5.35 10.53
CA MET A 186 2.80 -6.70 10.02
C MET A 186 4.04 -7.58 10.08
N LYS A 187 5.24 -7.01 9.86
CA LYS A 187 6.50 -7.76 9.98
C LYS A 187 6.71 -8.22 11.42
N ILE A 188 6.51 -7.34 12.39
CA ILE A 188 6.61 -7.65 13.82
C ILE A 188 5.56 -8.68 14.23
N GLU A 189 4.30 -8.48 13.84
CA GLU A 189 3.21 -9.42 14.14
C GLU A 189 3.47 -10.80 13.55
N ARG A 190 3.98 -10.87 12.31
CA ARG A 190 4.35 -12.14 11.66
C ARG A 190 5.51 -12.81 12.37
N GLU A 191 6.54 -12.06 12.74
CA GLU A 191 7.67 -12.57 13.52
C GLU A 191 7.17 -13.14 14.85
N GLN A 192 6.34 -12.40 15.60
CA GLN A 192 5.74 -12.85 16.85
C GLN A 192 4.87 -14.10 16.67
N ALA A 193 4.07 -14.16 15.61
CA ALA A 193 3.18 -15.29 15.33
C ALA A 193 3.93 -16.61 15.09
N VAL A 194 5.19 -16.57 14.66
CA VAL A 194 6.01 -17.77 14.43
C VAL A 194 6.92 -18.12 15.62
N GLN A 195 6.97 -17.30 16.68
CA GLN A 195 7.76 -17.60 17.89
C GLN A 195 7.06 -18.57 18.85
N CYS A 196 5.78 -18.88 18.64
CA CYS A 196 5.04 -19.74 19.56
C CYS A 196 5.36 -21.23 19.34
N MET A 197 5.25 -22.02 20.41
CA MET A 197 5.47 -23.47 20.35
C MET A 197 4.52 -24.17 19.36
N ASP A 198 3.29 -23.66 19.20
CA ASP A 198 2.34 -24.19 18.23
C ASP A 198 2.85 -24.05 16.77
N ALA A 199 3.46 -22.91 16.42
CA ALA A 199 4.07 -22.72 15.10
C ALA A 199 5.26 -23.67 14.91
N PHE A 200 6.07 -23.87 15.94
CA PHE A 200 7.17 -24.84 15.93
C PHE A 200 6.67 -26.27 15.69
N LEU A 201 5.65 -26.71 16.43
CA LEU A 201 5.06 -28.05 16.29
C LEU A 201 4.44 -28.23 14.90
N ARG A 202 3.75 -27.22 14.36
CA ARG A 202 3.21 -27.26 12.99
C ARG A 202 4.30 -27.42 11.93
N VAL A 203 5.47 -26.80 12.12
CA VAL A 203 6.59 -26.99 11.19
C VAL A 203 7.11 -28.43 11.28
N LEU A 204 7.38 -28.96 12.47
CA LEU A 204 7.95 -30.30 12.58
C LEU A 204 6.98 -31.41 12.17
N THR A 205 5.70 -31.28 12.51
CA THR A 205 4.67 -32.25 12.09
C THR A 205 4.32 -32.18 10.61
N SER A 206 4.78 -31.15 9.88
CA SER A 206 4.73 -31.15 8.41
C SER A 206 5.78 -32.05 7.76
N ILE A 207 6.77 -32.52 8.53
CA ILE A 207 7.71 -33.54 8.09
C ILE A 207 6.96 -34.89 8.11
N PRO A 208 6.93 -35.64 6.99
CA PRO A 208 6.23 -36.91 6.94
C PRO A 208 6.72 -37.88 8.00
N GLY A 209 5.78 -38.59 8.63
CA GLY A 209 6.08 -39.58 9.65
C GLY A 209 6.52 -39.01 11.00
N ILE A 210 6.52 -37.68 11.16
CA ILE A 210 6.78 -36.99 12.43
C ILE A 210 5.45 -36.55 13.02
N ASP A 211 5.14 -37.06 14.21
CA ASP A 211 3.94 -36.72 14.96
C ASP A 211 4.23 -35.67 16.05
N ASN A 212 3.20 -35.29 16.81
CA ASN A 212 3.34 -34.30 17.88
C ASN A 212 4.30 -34.74 18.99
N HIS A 213 4.37 -36.04 19.28
CA HIS A 213 5.27 -36.56 20.32
C HIS A 213 6.72 -36.41 19.86
N ASP A 214 7.02 -36.84 18.64
CA ASP A 214 8.35 -36.68 18.04
C ASP A 214 8.77 -35.21 17.96
N ALA A 215 7.84 -34.33 17.54
CA ALA A 215 8.09 -32.90 17.42
C ALA A 215 8.43 -32.27 18.78
N ASN A 216 7.75 -32.69 19.87
CA ASN A 216 8.07 -32.25 21.22
C ASN A 216 9.42 -32.80 21.71
N ALA A 217 9.74 -34.05 21.41
CA ALA A 217 11.04 -34.64 21.76
C ALA A 217 12.19 -33.87 21.10
N LEU A 218 12.05 -33.54 19.81
CA LEU A 218 13.02 -32.70 19.08
C LEU A 218 13.10 -31.28 19.65
N ALA A 219 11.97 -30.67 20.02
CA ALA A 219 11.94 -29.34 20.65
C ALA A 219 12.74 -29.31 21.95
N GLN A 220 12.57 -30.34 22.79
CA GLN A 220 13.19 -30.40 24.11
C GLN A 220 14.68 -30.75 24.04
N ALA A 221 15.05 -31.69 23.15
CA ALA A 221 16.41 -32.21 23.07
C ALA A 221 17.34 -31.37 22.19
N VAL A 222 16.84 -30.86 21.07
CA VAL A 222 17.66 -30.16 20.05
C VAL A 222 17.40 -28.65 20.08
N GLY A 223 16.16 -28.24 20.38
CA GLY A 223 15.78 -26.83 20.46
C GLY A 223 15.20 -26.31 19.16
N SER A 224 15.91 -25.40 18.48
CA SER A 224 15.36 -24.66 17.34
C SER A 224 15.26 -25.48 16.06
N ILE A 225 14.38 -25.06 15.13
CA ILE A 225 14.27 -25.67 13.79
C ILE A 225 15.62 -25.64 13.06
N GLU A 226 16.38 -24.54 13.20
CA GLU A 226 17.71 -24.43 12.60
C GLU A 226 18.69 -25.47 13.18
N ALA A 227 18.67 -25.68 14.50
CA ALA A 227 19.49 -26.69 15.15
C ALA A 227 19.09 -28.10 14.69
N ILE A 228 17.79 -28.38 14.56
CA ILE A 228 17.27 -29.66 14.04
C ILE A 228 17.71 -29.90 12.60
N ALA A 229 17.62 -28.89 11.73
CA ALA A 229 18.07 -29.00 10.35
C ALA A 229 19.58 -29.33 10.24
N LYS A 230 20.37 -28.85 11.20
CA LYS A 230 21.83 -29.05 11.29
C LYS A 230 22.24 -30.27 12.16
N ALA A 231 21.33 -30.87 12.91
CA ALA A 231 21.61 -32.03 13.73
C ALA A 231 22.00 -33.25 12.88
N SER A 232 22.98 -34.03 13.34
CA SER A 232 23.30 -35.31 12.69
C SER A 232 22.28 -36.38 13.10
N LYS A 233 22.13 -37.43 12.29
CA LYS A 233 21.28 -38.58 12.63
C LYS A 233 21.66 -39.19 13.99
N GLY A 234 22.96 -39.36 14.23
CA GLY A 234 23.48 -39.87 15.51
C GLY A 234 23.09 -38.97 16.68
N PHE A 235 23.26 -37.66 16.53
CA PHE A 235 22.88 -36.71 17.57
C PHE A 235 21.38 -36.75 17.89
N ILE A 236 20.52 -36.86 16.87
CA ILE A 236 19.07 -37.02 17.09
C ILE A 236 18.79 -38.29 17.89
N LEU A 237 19.33 -39.44 17.46
CA LEU A 237 19.09 -40.74 18.12
C LEU A 237 19.65 -40.83 19.54
N GLU A 238 20.73 -40.12 19.83
CA GLU A 238 21.33 -40.08 21.18
C GLU A 238 20.54 -39.21 22.16
N ASN A 239 19.81 -38.20 21.66
CA ASN A 239 19.17 -37.19 22.49
C ASN A 239 17.63 -37.24 22.44
N THR A 240 17.04 -38.05 21.56
CA THR A 240 15.58 -38.25 21.47
C THR A 240 15.21 -39.73 21.47
N ASP A 241 13.92 -40.02 21.63
CA ASP A 241 13.32 -41.36 21.52
C ASP A 241 12.82 -41.67 20.10
N LEU A 242 13.22 -40.87 19.09
CA LEU A 242 12.84 -41.10 17.71
C LEU A 242 13.43 -42.42 17.19
N SER A 243 12.67 -43.12 16.34
CA SER A 243 13.20 -44.30 15.65
C SER A 243 14.28 -43.92 14.65
N MET A 244 15.10 -44.92 14.25
CA MET A 244 16.12 -44.76 13.22
C MET A 244 15.56 -44.18 11.91
N ASP A 245 14.36 -44.62 11.52
CA ASP A 245 13.68 -44.19 10.30
C ASP A 245 13.16 -42.76 10.42
N LYS A 246 12.62 -42.37 11.58
CA LYS A 246 12.19 -40.99 11.84
C LYS A 246 13.37 -40.03 11.86
N ALA A 247 14.47 -40.39 12.53
CA ALA A 247 15.70 -39.59 12.55
C ALA A 247 16.32 -39.43 11.16
N GLU A 248 16.33 -40.50 10.35
CA GLU A 248 16.75 -40.42 8.94
C GLU A 248 15.85 -39.48 8.14
N THR A 249 14.53 -39.59 8.33
CA THR A 249 13.54 -38.77 7.62
C THR A 249 13.73 -37.28 7.91
N VAL A 250 13.97 -36.90 9.17
CA VAL A 250 14.28 -35.51 9.55
C VAL A 250 15.54 -35.01 8.84
N VAL A 251 16.62 -35.78 8.85
CA VAL A 251 17.89 -35.38 8.21
C VAL A 251 17.72 -35.23 6.69
N ARG A 252 17.05 -36.18 6.03
CA ARG A 252 16.80 -36.12 4.58
C ARG A 252 15.89 -34.95 4.23
N PHE A 253 14.85 -34.70 5.03
CA PHE A 253 13.94 -33.58 4.79
C PHE A 253 14.65 -32.23 4.72
N PHE A 254 15.65 -31.99 5.58
CA PHE A 254 16.37 -30.71 5.57
C PHE A 254 17.53 -30.64 4.58
N ARG A 255 18.02 -31.77 4.04
CA ARG A 255 19.31 -31.83 3.32
C ARG A 255 19.27 -32.48 1.95
N ASP A 256 18.21 -33.19 1.62
CA ASP A 256 18.06 -33.91 0.35
C ASP A 256 16.97 -33.23 -0.51
N PRO A 257 17.36 -32.39 -1.48
CA PRO A 257 16.42 -31.71 -2.38
C PRO A 257 15.50 -32.65 -3.14
N GLN A 258 15.97 -33.86 -3.47
CA GLN A 258 15.13 -34.83 -4.14
C GLN A 258 14.05 -35.33 -3.19
N TYR A 259 14.35 -35.45 -1.90
CA TYR A 259 13.41 -35.92 -0.89
C TYR A 259 12.35 -34.88 -0.51
N TYR A 260 12.74 -33.61 -0.26
CA TYR A 260 11.77 -32.59 0.18
C TYR A 260 10.98 -31.91 -0.95
N LEU A 261 11.46 -31.96 -2.20
CA LEU A 261 10.71 -31.46 -3.37
C LEU A 261 9.84 -32.53 -4.03
N SER A 262 9.99 -33.81 -3.65
CA SER A 262 9.16 -34.88 -4.19
C SER A 262 7.70 -34.77 -3.72
N PRO A 263 6.72 -35.02 -4.59
CA PRO A 263 5.32 -35.12 -4.19
C PRO A 263 5.18 -36.20 -3.12
N LYS A 264 4.65 -35.81 -1.96
CA LYS A 264 4.42 -36.74 -0.86
C LYS A 264 2.97 -37.20 -0.98
N ILE A 265 2.79 -38.23 -1.80
CA ILE A 265 1.48 -38.88 -1.98
C ILE A 265 1.24 -39.71 -0.74
N ASN A 266 0.28 -39.28 0.09
CA ASN A 266 -0.27 -40.07 1.20
C ASN A 266 -1.37 -40.99 0.68
#